data_AF-A0A954FDJ2-F1
#
_entry.id   AF-A0A954FDJ2-F1
#
_cell.length_a   1.000
_cell.length_b   1.000
_cell.length_c   1.000
_cell.angle_alpha   90.00
_cell.angle_beta   90.00
_cell.angle_gamma   90.00
#
_symmetry.space_group_name_H-M   'P 1'
#
loop_
_entity.id
_entity.type
_entity.pdbx_description
1 polymer ?
#
loop_
_entity_poly.entity_id
_entity_poly.type
_entity_poly.pdbx_seq_one_letter_code
_entity_poly.pdbx_strand_id
1 'polypeptide(L)'
;LDLGAPRDFEPGIGQINDNIFLYDIDDLEATCEKNRRARQKEVEKALAIIDEETERFMHGVYHRATGPIIKQLREQWHDVREQEVEKLFSKLSHLDEKDQELIKRSIEQIVNKLLHPPLEVLRQEAREGTPHGLLDALKQLFHIRD
;
A
#
# COMPACT_ATOMS: atom_id res chain seq x y z
N LEU A 1 46.77 -16.46 -4.82
CA LEU A 1 45.53 -16.46 -4.03
C LEU A 1 45.03 -17.89 -3.99
N ASP A 2 45.04 -18.51 -2.82
CA ASP A 2 44.62 -19.89 -2.58
C ASP A 2 43.30 -19.85 -1.80
N LEU A 3 42.21 -20.25 -2.44
CA LEU A 3 40.87 -20.27 -1.85
C LEU A 3 40.37 -21.71 -1.63
N GLY A 4 41.23 -22.72 -1.87
CA GLY A 4 40.90 -24.13 -1.77
C GLY A 4 40.92 -24.64 -0.34
N ALA A 5 40.04 -25.61 -0.04
CA ALA A 5 40.06 -26.39 1.19
C ALA A 5 39.83 -27.88 0.87
N PRO A 6 40.87 -28.73 0.80
CA PRO A 6 42.29 -28.47 1.12
C PRO A 6 43.00 -27.52 0.12
N ARG A 7 44.14 -26.96 0.52
CA ARG A 7 44.91 -25.94 -0.23
C ARG A 7 45.32 -26.40 -1.63
N ASP A 8 45.25 -25.50 -2.59
CA ASP A 8 45.61 -25.76 -4.00
C ASP A 8 47.11 -25.58 -4.27
N PHE A 9 47.80 -24.74 -3.47
CA PHE A 9 49.20 -24.41 -3.66
C PHE A 9 50.08 -24.86 -2.48
N GLU A 10 51.32 -25.25 -2.79
CA GLU A 10 52.31 -25.54 -1.75
C GLU A 10 52.66 -24.26 -0.96
N PRO A 11 52.71 -24.31 0.40
CA PRO A 11 52.96 -23.12 1.23
C PRO A 11 54.29 -22.39 0.94
N GLY A 12 55.29 -23.11 0.41
CA GLY A 12 56.61 -22.56 0.11
C GLY A 12 56.69 -21.72 -1.17
N ILE A 13 55.64 -21.67 -2.01
CA ILE A 13 55.69 -21.04 -3.33
C ILE A 13 56.03 -19.53 -3.28
N GLY A 14 55.62 -18.85 -2.21
CA GLY A 14 55.93 -17.42 -1.98
C GLY A 14 57.39 -17.14 -1.60
N GLN A 15 58.20 -18.17 -1.33
CA GLN A 15 59.62 -18.02 -0.96
C GLN A 15 60.56 -18.22 -2.15
N ILE A 16 60.02 -18.62 -3.32
CA ILE A 16 60.80 -18.94 -4.52
C ILE A 16 61.29 -17.67 -5.23
N ASN A 17 60.52 -16.59 -5.16
CA ASN A 17 60.84 -15.33 -5.83
C ASN A 17 60.15 -14.16 -5.11
N ASP A 18 60.86 -13.04 -4.94
CA ASP A 18 60.36 -11.83 -4.28
C ASP A 18 59.11 -11.21 -4.96
N ASN A 19 58.81 -11.60 -6.20
CA ASN A 19 57.63 -11.17 -6.95
C ASN A 19 56.42 -12.12 -6.82
N ILE A 20 56.49 -13.17 -6.00
CA ILE A 20 55.40 -14.14 -5.80
C ILE A 20 54.86 -14.01 -4.37
N PHE A 21 53.56 -13.73 -4.25
CA PHE A 21 52.86 -13.63 -2.97
C PHE A 21 51.75 -14.67 -2.90
N LEU A 22 51.78 -15.52 -1.88
CA LEU A 22 50.69 -16.44 -1.56
C LEU A 22 49.83 -15.80 -0.47
N TYR A 23 48.53 -15.72 -0.73
CA TYR A 23 47.50 -15.33 0.23
C TYR A 23 46.51 -16.49 0.31
N ASP A 24 46.27 -17.01 1.51
CA ASP A 24 45.33 -18.10 1.75
C ASP A 24 44.03 -17.63 2.43
N ILE A 25 43.14 -18.57 2.77
CA ILE A 25 41.86 -18.28 3.43
C ILE A 25 42.06 -17.61 4.80
N ASP A 26 43.11 -18.00 5.53
CA ASP A 26 43.41 -17.45 6.86
C ASP A 26 43.88 -15.99 6.73
N ASP A 27 44.69 -15.68 5.71
CA ASP A 27 45.10 -14.30 5.38
C ASP A 27 43.92 -13.39 5.00
N LEU A 28 42.86 -13.97 4.44
CA LEU A 28 41.64 -13.25 4.08
C LEU A 28 40.71 -13.02 5.27
N GLU A 29 40.90 -13.71 6.40
CA GLU A 29 40.01 -13.62 7.56
C GLU A 29 39.93 -12.20 8.13
N ALA A 30 41.08 -11.52 8.25
CA ALA A 30 41.15 -10.13 8.73
C ALA A 30 40.41 -9.16 7.78
N THR A 31 40.49 -9.39 6.46
CA THR A 31 39.77 -8.59 5.46
C THR A 31 38.27 -8.87 5.51
N CYS A 32 37.89 -10.13 5.65
CA CYS A 32 36.51 -10.58 5.83
C CYS A 32 35.88 -9.98 7.10
N GLU A 33 36.61 -9.94 8.22
CA GLU A 33 36.11 -9.38 9.46
C GLU A 33 35.93 -7.86 9.37
N LYS A 34 36.88 -7.15 8.75
CA LYS A 34 36.74 -5.73 8.42
C LYS A 34 35.51 -5.46 7.56
N ASN A 35 35.29 -6.27 6.52
CA ASN A 35 34.13 -6.18 5.64
C ASN A 35 32.81 -6.53 6.37
N ARG A 36 32.83 -7.47 7.32
CA ARG A 36 31.67 -7.81 8.15
C ARG A 36 31.28 -6.65 9.06
N ARG A 37 32.25 -6.01 9.73
CA ARG A 37 32.01 -4.81 10.55
C ARG A 37 31.51 -3.63 9.72
N ALA A 38 32.04 -3.46 8.51
CA ALA A 38 31.53 -2.46 7.57
C ALA A 38 30.08 -2.75 7.17
N ARG A 39 29.76 -4.00 6.79
CA ARG A 39 28.39 -4.43 6.46
C ARG A 39 27.42 -4.21 7.62
N GLN A 40 27.84 -4.47 8.86
CA GLN A 40 26.98 -4.24 10.03
C GLN A 40 26.51 -2.78 10.14
N LYS A 41 27.35 -1.81 9.76
CA LYS A 41 26.98 -0.39 9.75
C LYS A 41 26.02 -0.04 8.61
N GLU A 42 26.07 -0.79 7.50
CA GLU A 42 25.16 -0.60 6.38
C GLU A 42 23.79 -1.26 6.62
N VAL A 43 23.68 -2.22 7.55
CA VAL A 43 22.39 -2.86 7.90
C VAL A 43 21.37 -1.83 8.38
N GLU A 44 21.77 -0.89 9.25
CA GLU A 44 20.87 0.15 9.76
C GLU A 44 20.31 1.02 8.63
N LYS A 45 21.15 1.37 7.65
CA LYS A 45 20.72 2.12 6.46
C LYS A 45 19.80 1.29 5.57
N ALA A 46 20.09 0.00 5.40
CA ALA A 46 19.25 -0.90 4.62
C ALA A 46 17.86 -1.06 5.26
N LEU A 47 17.79 -1.16 6.59
CA LEU A 47 16.51 -1.20 7.32
C LEU A 47 15.71 0.09 7.14
N ALA A 48 16.36 1.26 7.22
CA ALA A 48 15.67 2.53 6.97
C ALA A 48 15.06 2.61 5.56
N ILE A 49 15.77 2.09 4.54
CA ILE A 49 15.23 2.00 3.17
C ILE A 49 14.02 1.05 3.13
N ILE A 50 14.11 -0.11 3.79
CA ILE A 50 13.00 -1.08 3.84
C ILE A 50 11.77 -0.47 4.50
N ASP A 51 11.94 0.26 5.60
CA ASP A 51 10.84 0.90 6.31
C ASP A 51 10.15 1.96 5.43
N GLU A 52 10.92 2.84 4.77
CA GLU A 52 10.40 3.86 3.86
C GLU A 52 9.64 3.23 2.67
N GLU A 53 10.22 2.21 2.04
CA GLU A 53 9.59 1.53 0.90
C GLU A 53 8.36 0.71 1.34
N THR A 54 8.37 0.16 2.55
CA THR A 54 7.20 -0.52 3.12
C THR A 54 6.06 0.46 3.34
N GLU A 55 6.32 1.63 3.93
CA GLU A 55 5.32 2.68 4.12
C GLU A 55 4.71 3.13 2.78
N ARG A 56 5.57 3.39 1.79
CA ARG A 56 5.18 3.76 0.44
C ARG A 56 4.35 2.67 -0.25
N PHE A 57 4.73 1.41 -0.10
CA PHE A 57 3.99 0.27 -0.65
C PHE A 57 2.61 0.16 -0.02
N MET A 58 2.52 0.24 1.31
CA MET A 58 1.26 0.15 2.04
C MET A 58 0.32 1.30 1.66
N HIS A 59 0.85 2.52 1.52
CA HIS A 59 0.09 3.66 0.98
C HIS A 59 -0.54 3.34 -0.37
N GLY A 60 0.24 2.78 -1.30
CA GLY A 60 -0.25 2.35 -2.61
C GLY A 60 -1.31 1.24 -2.55
N VAL A 61 -1.19 0.29 -1.61
CA VAL A 61 -2.19 -0.76 -1.39
C VAL A 61 -3.51 -0.14 -0.94
N TYR A 62 -3.48 0.76 0.05
CA TYR A 62 -4.68 1.40 0.57
C TYR A 62 -5.38 2.28 -0.45
N HIS A 63 -4.61 3.06 -1.21
CA HIS A 63 -5.15 3.88 -2.28
C HIS A 63 -5.99 3.05 -3.27
N ARG A 64 -5.50 1.85 -3.64
CA ARG A 64 -6.22 0.92 -4.50
C ARG A 64 -7.45 0.30 -3.82
N ALA A 65 -7.36 -0.02 -2.53
CA ALA A 65 -8.48 -0.61 -1.77
C ALA A 65 -9.67 0.36 -1.57
N THR A 66 -9.43 1.67 -1.56
CA THR A 66 -10.51 2.66 -1.40
C THR A 66 -11.48 2.74 -2.59
N GLY A 67 -11.02 2.48 -3.81
CA GLY A 67 -11.84 2.59 -5.02
C GLY A 67 -13.10 1.72 -5.01
N PRO A 68 -12.99 0.40 -4.80
CA PRO A 68 -14.12 -0.52 -4.69
C PRO A 68 -15.13 -0.12 -3.60
N ILE A 69 -14.64 0.33 -2.44
CA ILE A 69 -15.49 0.74 -1.30
C ILE A 69 -16.32 1.98 -1.66
N ILE A 70 -15.69 2.99 -2.27
CA ILE A 70 -16.38 4.19 -2.75
C ILE A 70 -17.47 3.83 -3.75
N LYS A 71 -17.17 2.89 -4.66
CA LYS A 71 -18.11 2.40 -5.66
C LYS A 71 -19.32 1.72 -5.00
N GLN A 72 -19.08 0.75 -4.12
CA GLN A 72 -20.15 0.01 -3.45
C GLN A 72 -21.03 0.91 -2.57
N LEU A 73 -20.42 1.88 -1.87
CA LEU A 73 -21.18 2.87 -1.09
C LEU A 73 -22.11 3.68 -2.00
N ARG A 74 -21.62 4.16 -3.15
CA ARG A 74 -22.46 4.90 -4.11
C ARG A 74 -23.60 4.05 -4.65
N GLU A 75 -23.34 2.79 -4.98
CA GLU A 75 -24.34 1.85 -5.47
C GLU A 75 -25.44 1.61 -4.42
N GLN A 76 -25.08 1.34 -3.17
CA GLN A 76 -26.07 1.16 -2.08
C GLN A 76 -26.99 2.38 -1.93
N TRP A 77 -26.44 3.59 -1.93
CA TRP A 77 -27.24 4.81 -1.78
C TRP A 77 -28.05 5.14 -3.02
N HIS A 78 -27.56 4.77 -4.21
CA HIS A 78 -28.32 4.86 -5.45
C HIS A 78 -29.54 3.93 -5.42
N ASP A 79 -29.37 2.69 -4.95
CA ASP A 79 -30.45 1.71 -4.84
C ASP A 79 -31.52 2.17 -3.83
N VAL A 80 -31.10 2.67 -2.66
CA VAL A 80 -32.03 3.25 -1.67
C VAL A 80 -32.80 4.42 -2.28
N ARG A 81 -32.10 5.32 -2.99
CA ARG A 81 -32.73 6.45 -3.67
C ARG A 81 -33.80 6.00 -4.66
N GLU A 82 -33.47 5.06 -5.53
CA GLU A 82 -34.41 4.57 -6.55
C GLU A 82 -35.66 3.95 -5.92
N GLN A 83 -35.48 3.10 -4.91
CA GLN A 83 -36.60 2.48 -4.18
C GLN A 83 -37.51 3.53 -3.53
N GLU A 84 -36.95 4.56 -2.89
CA GLU A 84 -37.75 5.59 -2.23
C GLU A 84 -38.43 6.53 -3.23
N VAL A 85 -37.78 6.87 -4.35
CA VAL A 85 -38.39 7.65 -5.44
C VAL A 85 -39.54 6.89 -6.08
N GLU A 86 -39.38 5.59 -6.35
CA GLU A 86 -40.41 4.75 -6.93
C GLU A 86 -41.64 4.65 -6.01
N LYS A 87 -41.42 4.39 -4.71
CA LYS A 87 -42.49 4.39 -3.69
C LYS A 87 -43.19 5.73 -3.56
N LEU A 88 -42.46 6.84 -3.72
CA LEU A 88 -43.02 8.18 -3.66
C LEU A 88 -43.95 8.42 -4.87
N PHE A 89 -43.48 8.10 -6.07
CA PHE A 89 -44.25 8.32 -7.30
C PHE A 89 -45.42 7.35 -7.47
N SER A 90 -45.35 6.15 -6.90
CA SER A 90 -46.50 5.26 -6.83
C SER A 90 -47.66 5.85 -5.99
N LYS A 91 -47.36 6.72 -5.01
CA LYS A 91 -48.35 7.42 -4.16
C LYS A 91 -48.76 8.77 -4.73
N LEU A 92 -47.91 9.39 -5.54
CA LEU A 92 -48.10 10.71 -6.13
C LEU A 92 -48.34 10.62 -7.64
N SER A 93 -49.25 9.72 -8.06
CA SER A 93 -49.55 9.48 -9.48
C SER A 93 -50.17 10.67 -10.23
N HIS A 94 -50.56 11.72 -9.50
CA HIS A 94 -51.10 12.96 -10.06
C HIS A 94 -50.01 13.96 -10.50
N LEU A 95 -48.74 13.72 -10.15
CA LEU A 95 -47.63 14.58 -10.56
C LEU A 95 -47.31 14.38 -12.04
N ASP A 96 -47.09 15.49 -12.75
CA ASP A 96 -46.59 15.45 -14.12
C ASP A 96 -45.10 15.06 -14.18
N GLU A 97 -44.61 14.75 -15.39
CA GLU A 97 -43.21 14.33 -15.59
C GLU A 97 -42.20 15.40 -15.15
N LYS A 98 -42.58 16.69 -15.24
CA LYS A 98 -41.70 17.80 -14.91
C LYS A 98 -41.49 17.90 -13.41
N ASP A 99 -42.55 17.79 -12.62
CA ASP A 99 -42.49 17.78 -11.17
C ASP A 99 -41.76 16.53 -10.65
N GLN A 100 -42.01 15.38 -11.26
CA GLN A 100 -41.28 14.14 -10.95
C GLN A 100 -39.76 14.30 -11.18
N GLU A 101 -39.35 14.91 -12.30
CA GLU A 101 -37.95 15.15 -12.61
C GLU A 101 -37.30 16.13 -11.60
N LEU A 102 -38.02 17.19 -11.20
CA LEU A 102 -37.53 18.14 -10.19
C LEU A 102 -37.32 17.47 -8.82
N ILE A 103 -38.25 16.59 -8.42
CA ILE A 103 -38.14 15.82 -7.18
C ILE A 103 -36.96 14.85 -7.26
N LYS A 104 -36.83 14.08 -8.34
CA LYS A 104 -35.70 13.17 -8.58
C LYS A 104 -34.36 13.89 -8.45
N ARG A 105 -34.20 15.02 -9.12
CA ARG A 105 -32.98 15.84 -9.05
C ARG A 105 -32.71 16.36 -7.65
N SER A 106 -33.74 16.80 -6.93
CA SER A 106 -33.58 17.31 -5.57
C SER A 106 -33.09 16.21 -4.62
N ILE A 107 -33.67 15.01 -4.71
CA ILE A 107 -33.25 13.86 -3.92
C ILE A 107 -31.81 13.44 -4.30
N GLU A 108 -31.49 13.39 -5.59
CA GLU A 108 -30.13 13.10 -6.04
C GLU A 108 -29.11 14.12 -5.50
N GLN A 109 -29.43 15.41 -5.49
CA GLN A 109 -28.57 16.44 -4.91
C GLN A 109 -28.38 16.23 -3.41
N ILE A 110 -29.42 15.84 -2.67
CA ILE A 110 -29.32 15.54 -1.24
C ILE A 110 -28.38 14.35 -1.01
N VAL A 111 -28.57 13.24 -1.73
CA VAL A 111 -27.70 12.05 -1.62
C VAL A 111 -26.25 12.40 -1.95
N ASN A 112 -26.01 13.14 -3.03
CA ASN A 112 -24.67 13.59 -3.40
C ASN A 112 -24.02 14.49 -2.34
N LYS A 113 -24.79 15.40 -1.73
CA LYS A 113 -24.31 16.26 -0.64
C LYS A 113 -24.00 15.47 0.63
N LEU A 114 -24.79 14.45 0.96
CA LEU A 114 -24.53 13.58 2.10
C LEU A 114 -23.30 12.69 1.90
N LEU A 115 -23.09 12.20 0.67
CA LEU A 115 -21.94 11.36 0.32
C LEU A 115 -20.64 12.14 0.13
N HIS A 116 -20.68 13.44 -0.16
CA HIS A 116 -19.46 14.19 -0.45
C HIS A 116 -18.46 14.21 0.71
N PRO A 117 -18.83 14.61 1.95
CA PRO A 117 -17.89 14.66 3.07
C PRO A 117 -17.21 13.31 3.40
N PRO A 118 -17.94 12.17 3.57
CA PRO A 118 -17.27 10.91 3.92
C PRO A 118 -16.37 10.39 2.80
N LEU A 119 -16.75 10.61 1.53
CA LEU A 119 -15.92 10.21 0.38
C LEU A 119 -14.68 11.09 0.23
N GLU A 120 -14.74 12.35 0.64
CA GLU A 120 -13.60 13.27 0.62
C GLU A 120 -12.58 12.89 1.70
N VAL A 121 -13.03 12.65 2.93
CA VAL A 121 -12.18 12.15 4.02
C VAL A 121 -11.51 10.83 3.62
N LEU A 122 -12.28 9.89 3.06
CA LEU A 122 -11.74 8.59 2.63
C LEU A 122 -10.64 8.73 1.55
N ARG A 123 -10.79 9.67 0.62
CA ARG A 123 -9.77 9.95 -0.40
C ARG A 123 -8.54 10.66 0.18
N GLN A 124 -8.71 11.50 1.18
CA GLN A 124 -7.62 12.20 1.86
C GLN A 124 -6.80 11.24 2.71
N GLU A 125 -7.45 10.40 3.52
CA GLU A 125 -6.80 9.36 4.34
C GLU A 125 -6.04 8.35 3.47
N ALA A 126 -6.60 7.97 2.32
CA ALA A 126 -5.90 7.15 1.33
C ALA A 126 -4.67 7.84 0.70
N ARG A 127 -4.52 9.16 0.86
CA ARG A 127 -3.35 9.95 0.41
C ARG A 127 -2.39 10.31 1.54
N GLU A 128 -2.82 10.29 2.79
CA GLU A 128 -1.96 10.63 3.95
C GLU A 128 -1.33 9.39 4.60
N GLY A 129 -1.85 8.19 4.30
CA GLY A 129 -1.27 6.93 4.73
C GLY A 129 -1.97 6.34 5.95
N THR A 130 -2.19 5.02 5.87
CA THR A 130 -2.79 4.17 6.92
C THR A 130 -4.28 4.45 7.24
N PRO A 131 -5.21 4.35 6.27
CA PRO A 131 -6.65 4.47 6.52
C PRO A 131 -7.29 3.26 7.22
N HIS A 132 -6.54 2.45 7.98
CA HIS A 132 -7.04 1.17 8.51
C HIS A 132 -8.30 1.38 9.35
N GLY A 133 -8.26 2.30 10.32
CA GLY A 133 -9.38 2.53 11.22
C GLY A 133 -10.63 3.07 10.50
N LEU A 134 -10.46 4.04 9.60
CA LEU A 134 -11.59 4.65 8.89
C LEU A 134 -12.19 3.70 7.85
N LEU A 135 -11.35 3.00 7.09
CA LEU A 135 -11.79 2.08 6.05
C LEU A 135 -12.56 0.91 6.68
N ASP A 136 -12.06 0.34 7.78
CA ASP A 136 -12.75 -0.71 8.52
C ASP A 136 -14.04 -0.19 9.17
N ALA A 137 -14.03 1.02 9.74
CA ALA A 137 -15.23 1.64 10.29
C ALA A 137 -16.30 1.87 9.21
N LEU A 138 -15.94 2.33 8.02
CA LEU A 138 -16.87 2.51 6.91
C LEU A 138 -17.42 1.16 6.42
N LYS A 139 -16.57 0.13 6.32
CA LYS A 139 -17.03 -1.22 6.00
C LYS A 139 -18.07 -1.72 7.00
N GLN A 140 -17.84 -1.49 8.30
CA GLN A 140 -18.78 -1.87 9.36
C GLN A 140 -20.07 -1.04 9.34
N LEU A 141 -19.98 0.28 9.26
CA LEU A 141 -21.13 1.20 9.29
C LEU A 141 -22.07 0.99 8.10
N PHE A 142 -21.52 0.70 6.93
CA PHE A 142 -22.28 0.57 5.67
C PHE A 142 -22.40 -0.88 5.17
N HIS A 143 -21.95 -1.86 5.96
CA HIS A 143 -21.97 -3.28 5.60
C HIS A 143 -21.40 -3.56 4.20
N ILE A 144 -20.29 -2.90 3.86
CA ILE A 144 -19.59 -3.02 2.58
C ILE A 144 -18.78 -4.33 2.62
N ARG A 145 -18.93 -5.17 1.60
CA ARG A 145 -18.26 -6.49 1.50
C ARG A 145 -16.98 -6.36 0.65
N ASP A 146 -16.00 -7.22 0.93
CA ASP A 146 -14.74 -7.28 0.17
C ASP A 146 -14.94 -7.70 -1.30
#